data_AF-X1CS11-F1
#
_entry.id   AF-X1CS11-F1
#
_cell.length_a   1.000
_cell.length_b   1.000
_cell.length_c   1.000
_cell.angle_alpha   90.00
_cell.angle_beta   90.00
_cell.angle_gamma   90.00
#
_symmetry.space_group_name_H-M   'P 1'
#
loop_
_entity.id
_entity.type
_entity.pdbx_description
1 polymer ?
#
loop_
_entity_poly.entity_id
_entity_poly.type
_entity_poly.pdbx_seq_one_letter_code
_entity_poly.pdbx_strand_id
1 'polypeptide(L)'
;LKQQCSNTFAEIVCFVKATFSKHCSIYSNFKDAIDFVGWFSYLSHKKLGIPLNDTYRLYLAYHEGWGGYAARSYRHKHWLIGVARRVQEQANRYHDQLVHCWRTLQDNSWF
;
A
#
# COMPACT_ATOMS: atom_id res chain seq x y z
N LEU A 1 7.19 9.95 19.67
CA LEU A 1 6.63 8.58 19.63
C LEU A 1 5.11 8.52 19.35
N LYS A 2 4.41 9.65 19.10
CA LYS A 2 2.93 9.69 18.91
C LYS A 2 2.42 9.62 17.46
N GLN A 3 3.26 9.30 16.46
CA GLN A 3 2.89 9.41 15.05
C GLN A 3 2.98 8.07 14.30
N GLN A 4 2.36 7.02 14.82
CA GLN A 4 2.44 5.70 14.19
C GLN A 4 1.17 4.85 14.31
N CYS A 5 0.01 5.48 14.45
CA CYS A 5 -1.25 4.75 14.51
C CYS A 5 -2.42 5.68 14.12
N SER A 6 -2.55 6.01 12.84
CA SER A 6 -3.83 6.49 12.33
C SER A 6 -3.92 6.28 10.82
N ASN A 7 -4.91 5.46 10.46
CA ASN A 7 -5.77 5.51 9.26
C ASN A 7 -5.10 5.65 7.89
N THR A 8 -5.32 4.63 7.03
CA THR A 8 -5.14 4.54 5.55
C THR A 8 -3.78 4.92 4.93
N PHE A 9 -3.05 5.83 5.56
CA PHE A 9 -1.75 6.37 5.20
C PHE A 9 -0.61 5.42 5.59
N ALA A 10 -0.74 4.68 6.71
CA ALA A 10 0.28 3.71 7.15
C ALA A 10 0.42 2.47 6.23
N GLU A 11 -0.62 2.12 5.47
CA GLU A 11 -0.64 0.99 4.53
C GLU A 11 0.11 1.31 3.22
N ILE A 12 0.08 2.58 2.83
CA ILE A 12 0.79 3.14 1.68
C ILE A 12 2.29 3.34 1.98
N VAL A 13 2.58 3.73 3.22
CA VAL A 13 3.94 3.95 3.73
C VAL A 13 4.81 2.70 3.64
N CYS A 14 4.25 1.52 3.87
CA CYS A 14 4.99 0.27 3.67
C CYS A 14 5.06 -0.17 2.21
N PHE A 15 4.06 0.15 1.39
CA PHE A 15 4.12 -0.11 -0.05
C PHE A 15 5.27 0.65 -0.71
N VAL A 16 5.42 1.95 -0.44
CA VAL A 16 6.51 2.81 -0.93
C VAL A 16 7.88 2.38 -0.37
N LYS A 17 7.96 2.03 0.92
CA LYS A 17 9.22 1.53 1.54
C LYS A 17 9.68 0.19 0.96
N ALA A 18 8.75 -0.68 0.54
CA ALA A 18 9.04 -2.00 -0.03
C ALA A 18 9.30 -1.98 -1.55
N THR A 19 8.84 -0.97 -2.30
CA THR A 19 9.01 -0.90 -3.77
C THR A 19 10.07 0.09 -4.25
N PHE A 20 10.38 1.17 -3.52
CA PHE A 20 11.22 2.28 -4.01
C PHE A 20 12.53 2.51 -3.21
N SER A 21 13.01 1.52 -2.47
CA SER A 21 14.20 1.69 -1.63
C SER A 21 15.50 1.64 -2.44
N LYS A 22 15.80 2.73 -3.18
CA LYS A 22 17.15 3.14 -3.60
C LYS A 22 17.24 4.69 -3.55
N HIS A 23 17.49 5.24 -2.36
CA HIS A 23 17.92 6.63 -2.06
C HIS A 23 17.10 7.84 -2.57
N CYS A 24 16.54 8.68 -1.67
CA CYS A 24 16.65 10.17 -1.65
C CYS A 24 15.70 10.80 -0.56
N SER A 25 16.18 11.84 0.15
CA SER A 25 15.53 12.71 1.17
C SER A 25 14.20 12.25 1.81
N ILE A 26 14.29 11.73 3.03
CA ILE A 26 13.27 10.94 3.75
C ILE A 26 11.94 11.69 4.06
N TYR A 27 11.89 13.02 4.05
CA TYR A 27 10.73 13.77 4.53
C TYR A 27 9.89 14.46 3.44
N SER A 28 10.51 15.17 2.48
CA SER A 28 9.78 15.82 1.39
C SER A 28 9.16 14.80 0.43
N ASN A 29 9.90 13.73 0.12
CA ASN A 29 9.50 12.74 -0.87
C ASN A 29 8.45 11.76 -0.31
N PHE A 30 8.40 11.62 1.01
CA PHE A 30 7.52 10.66 1.67
C PHE A 30 6.07 11.12 1.64
N LYS A 31 5.81 12.40 1.95
CA LYS A 31 4.46 12.96 1.88
C LYS A 31 3.91 12.84 0.46
N ASP A 32 4.70 13.24 -0.53
CA ASP A 32 4.30 13.20 -1.94
C ASP A 32 4.07 11.77 -2.44
N ALA A 33 4.89 10.81 -2.00
CA ALA A 33 4.70 9.41 -2.32
C ALA A 33 3.40 8.85 -1.74
N ILE A 34 3.02 9.26 -0.52
CA ILE A 34 1.79 8.77 0.09
C ILE A 34 0.57 9.42 -0.55
N ASP A 35 0.63 10.73 -0.82
CA ASP A 35 -0.41 11.45 -1.56
C ASP A 35 -0.64 10.81 -2.94
N PHE A 36 0.44 10.45 -3.65
CA PHE A 36 0.36 9.73 -4.92
C PHE A 36 -0.37 8.40 -4.80
N VAL A 37 0.00 7.56 -3.83
CA VAL A 37 -0.64 6.23 -3.71
C VAL A 37 -2.09 6.36 -3.24
N GLY A 38 -2.41 7.34 -2.38
CA GLY A 38 -3.78 7.62 -1.96
C GLY A 38 -4.64 8.05 -3.15
N TRP A 39 -4.13 9.01 -3.93
CA TRP A 39 -4.74 9.45 -5.18
C TRP A 39 -4.90 8.30 -6.19
N PHE A 40 -3.85 7.51 -6.41
CA PHE A 40 -3.86 6.39 -7.35
C PHE A 40 -4.86 5.31 -6.94
N SER A 41 -4.93 4.98 -5.66
CA SER A 41 -5.86 3.98 -5.12
C SER A 41 -7.30 4.47 -5.25
N TYR A 42 -7.56 5.75 -4.94
CA TYR A 42 -8.87 6.37 -5.15
C TYR A 42 -9.30 6.35 -6.62
N LEU A 43 -8.41 6.74 -7.54
CA LEU A 43 -8.73 6.71 -8.97
C LEU A 43 -8.89 5.29 -9.50
N SER A 44 -8.09 4.34 -9.03
CA SER A 44 -8.23 2.92 -9.37
C SER A 44 -9.54 2.35 -8.87
N HIS A 45 -9.98 2.74 -7.67
CA HIS A 45 -11.31 2.40 -7.16
C HIS A 45 -12.42 2.99 -8.04
N LYS A 46 -12.33 4.28 -8.39
CA LYS A 46 -13.33 4.95 -9.24
C LYS A 46 -13.39 4.39 -10.67
N LYS A 47 -12.25 4.05 -11.28
CA LYS A 47 -12.16 3.62 -12.68
C LYS A 47 -12.36 2.12 -12.87
N LEU A 48 -11.88 1.30 -11.93
CA LEU A 48 -11.82 -0.16 -12.07
C LEU A 48 -12.65 -0.91 -11.02
N GLY A 49 -13.25 -0.20 -10.05
CA GLY A 49 -14.00 -0.83 -8.97
C GLY A 49 -13.13 -1.63 -7.99
N ILE A 50 -11.81 -1.42 -8.00
CA ILE A 50 -10.89 -2.13 -7.11
C ILE A 50 -11.11 -1.64 -5.67
N PRO A 51 -11.40 -2.52 -4.70
CA PRO A 51 -11.50 -2.13 -3.30
C PRO A 51 -10.19 -1.50 -2.81
N LEU A 52 -10.28 -0.46 -1.97
CA LEU A 52 -9.08 0.25 -1.48
C LEU A 52 -8.17 -0.64 -0.61
N ASN A 53 -8.70 -1.71 -0.03
CA ASN A 53 -7.98 -2.70 0.75
C ASN A 53 -7.46 -3.90 -0.07
N ASP A 54 -7.71 -3.93 -1.38
CA ASP A 54 -7.24 -5.01 -2.26
C ASP A 54 -5.88 -4.64 -2.87
N THR A 55 -4.83 -4.76 -2.04
CA THR A 55 -3.45 -4.41 -2.42
C THR A 55 -2.97 -5.22 -3.62
N TYR A 56 -3.38 -6.49 -3.74
CA TYR A 56 -3.06 -7.34 -4.89
C TYR A 56 -3.55 -6.72 -6.20
N ARG A 57 -4.83 -6.35 -6.29
CA ARG A 57 -5.38 -5.76 -7.51
C ARG A 57 -4.86 -4.35 -7.76
N LEU A 58 -4.66 -3.56 -6.72
CA LEU A 58 -4.05 -2.24 -6.82
C LEU A 58 -2.63 -2.32 -7.38
N TYR A 59 -1.84 -3.32 -6.95
CA TYR A 59 -0.49 -3.54 -7.47
C TYR A 59 -0.48 -3.89 -8.96
N LEU A 60 -1.37 -4.80 -9.37
CA LEU A 60 -1.51 -5.16 -10.78
C LEU A 60 -1.93 -3.96 -11.64
N ALA A 61 -2.85 -3.14 -11.14
CA ALA A 61 -3.28 -1.92 -11.82
C ALA A 61 -2.17 -0.87 -11.90
N TYR A 62 -1.33 -0.76 -10.87
CA TYR A 62 -0.17 0.11 -10.88
C TYR A 62 0.85 -0.33 -11.94
N HIS A 63 1.09 -1.63 -12.04
CA HIS A 63 2.12 -2.18 -12.92
C HIS A 63 1.71 -2.23 -14.40
N GLU A 64 0.43 -2.47 -14.69
CA GLU A 64 -0.11 -2.53 -16.06
C GLU A 64 -0.75 -1.21 -16.51
N GLY A 65 -0.98 -0.27 -15.60
CA GLY A 65 -1.89 0.85 -15.80
C GLY A 65 -3.36 0.42 -15.83
N TRP A 66 -4.29 1.38 -15.84
CA TRP A 66 -5.73 1.08 -15.79
C TRP A 66 -6.22 0.32 -17.02
N GLY A 67 -5.77 0.71 -18.22
CA GLY A 67 -6.15 0.05 -19.48
C GLY A 67 -5.62 -1.39 -19.56
N GLY A 68 -4.35 -1.60 -19.22
CA GLY A 68 -3.74 -2.94 -19.21
C GLY A 68 -4.39 -3.85 -18.18
N TYR A 69 -4.69 -3.33 -16.99
CA TYR A 69 -5.42 -4.08 -15.97
C TYR A 69 -6.82 -4.48 -16.43
N ALA A 70 -7.58 -3.54 -17.01
CA ALA A 70 -8.91 -3.80 -17.57
C ALA A 70 -8.86 -4.86 -18.68
N ALA A 71 -7.83 -4.79 -19.54
CA ALA A 71 -7.54 -5.79 -20.56
C ALA A 71 -6.96 -7.11 -20.00
N ARG A 72 -6.67 -7.17 -18.69
CA ARG A 72 -6.10 -8.33 -17.97
C ARG A 72 -4.75 -8.80 -18.53
N SER A 73 -3.93 -7.88 -19.04
CA SER A 73 -2.61 -8.19 -19.62
C SER A 73 -1.64 -8.87 -18.64
N TYR A 74 -1.82 -8.63 -17.33
CA TYR A 74 -1.05 -9.30 -16.28
C TYR A 74 -1.20 -10.83 -16.27
N ARG A 75 -2.25 -11.40 -16.87
CA ARG A 75 -2.48 -12.86 -16.91
C ARG A 75 -1.38 -13.61 -17.65
N HIS A 76 -0.73 -12.97 -18.60
CA HIS A 76 0.39 -13.54 -19.36
C HIS A 76 1.74 -13.36 -18.63
N LYS A 77 1.77 -12.64 -17.51
CA LYS A 77 2.98 -12.32 -16.74
C LYS A 77 2.94 -13.05 -15.40
N HIS A 78 3.20 -14.36 -15.41
CA HIS A 78 3.18 -15.18 -14.19
C HIS A 78 4.07 -14.63 -13.06
N TRP A 79 5.23 -14.06 -13.41
CA TRP A 79 6.11 -13.42 -12.44
C TRP A 79 5.43 -12.26 -11.70
N LEU A 80 4.63 -11.45 -12.40
CA LEU A 80 3.96 -10.28 -11.86
C LEU A 80 2.85 -10.69 -10.87
N ILE A 81 2.11 -11.75 -11.19
CA ILE A 81 1.13 -12.35 -10.27
C ILE A 81 1.81 -12.79 -8.97
N GLY A 82 2.99 -13.42 -9.07
CA GLY A 82 3.78 -13.82 -7.90
C GLY A 82 4.25 -12.63 -7.06
N VAL A 83 4.71 -11.55 -7.69
CA VAL A 83 5.10 -10.31 -6.98
C VAL A 83 3.88 -9.68 -6.30
N ALA A 84 2.76 -9.56 -7.00
CA ALA A 84 1.53 -8.98 -6.44
C ALA A 84 1.05 -9.72 -5.19
N ARG A 85 1.19 -11.06 -5.14
CA ARG A 85 0.89 -11.86 -3.94
C ARG A 85 1.81 -11.53 -2.78
N ARG A 86 3.13 -11.47 -3.01
CA ARG A 86 4.10 -11.10 -1.97
C ARG A 86 3.85 -9.70 -1.42
N VAL A 87 3.44 -8.76 -2.28
CA VAL A 87 3.04 -7.41 -1.86
C VAL A 87 1.82 -7.46 -0.94
N GLN A 88 0.79 -8.24 -1.28
CA GLN A 88 -0.39 -8.41 -0.42
C GLN A 88 -0.02 -9.03 0.94
N GLU A 89 0.79 -10.09 0.95
CA GLU A 89 1.27 -10.72 2.19
C GLU A 89 2.03 -9.73 3.06
N GLN A 90 2.86 -8.88 2.45
CA GLN A 90 3.60 -7.86 3.16
C GLN A 90 2.68 -6.77 3.73
N ALA A 91 1.67 -6.34 2.98
CA ALA A 91 0.66 -5.39 3.45
C ALA A 91 -0.09 -5.94 4.67
N ASN A 92 -0.52 -7.21 4.62
CA ASN A 92 -1.19 -7.87 5.74
C ASN A 92 -0.30 -7.93 6.99
N ARG A 93 0.98 -8.31 6.85
CA ARG A 93 1.92 -8.32 7.99
C ARG A 93 2.03 -6.95 8.67
N TYR A 94 2.10 -5.88 7.88
CA TYR A 94 2.18 -4.53 8.43
C TYR A 94 0.87 -4.07 9.07
N HIS A 95 -0.27 -4.46 8.49
CA HIS A 95 -1.57 -4.24 9.11
C HIS A 95 -1.64 -4.89 10.50
N ASP A 96 -1.23 -6.15 10.63
CA ASP A 96 -1.20 -6.87 11.90
C ASP A 96 -0.28 -6.18 12.92
N GLN A 97 0.90 -5.73 12.49
CA GLN A 97 1.84 -4.99 13.33
C GLN A 97 1.25 -3.66 13.83
N LEU A 98 0.50 -2.95 12.98
CA LEU A 98 -0.16 -1.69 13.35
C LEU A 98 -1.29 -1.92 14.34
N VAL A 99 -2.13 -2.94 14.12
CA VAL A 99 -3.21 -3.30 15.04
C VAL A 99 -2.62 -3.67 16.42
N HIS A 100 -1.53 -4.43 16.44
CA HIS A 100 -0.84 -4.78 17.67
C HIS A 100 -0.26 -3.54 18.38
N CYS A 101 0.42 -2.66 17.63
CA CYS A 101 0.97 -1.41 18.18
C CYS A 101 -0.11 -0.52 18.79
N TRP A 102 -1.28 -0.41 18.14
CA TRP A 102 -2.40 0.38 18.64
C TRP A 102 -2.94 -0.15 19.97
N ARG A 103 -3.09 -1.47 20.10
CA ARG A 103 -3.50 -2.11 21.36
C ARG A 103 -2.50 -1.83 22.48
N THR A 104 -1.21 -1.98 22.21
CA THR A 104 -0.14 -1.71 23.20
C THR A 104 -0.08 -0.24 23.61
N LEU A 105 -0.39 0.69 22.72
CA LEU A 105 -0.47 2.12 23.05
C LEU A 105 -1.71 2.44 23.91
N GLN A 106 -2.81 1.72 23.73
CA GLN A 106 -4.01 1.88 24.57
C GLN A 106 -3.85 1.26 25.96
N ASP A 107 -3.20 0.10 26.06
CA ASP A 107 -2.92 -0.54 27.36
C ASP A 107 -1.87 0.23 28.18
N ASN A 108 -1.04 1.06 27.54
CA ASN A 108 -0.12 1.98 28.22
C ASN A 108 -0.75 3.36 28.56
N SER A 109 -2.08 3.45 28.61
CA SER A 109 -2.81 4.64 29.08
C SER A 109 -2.76 4.77 30.61
N TRP A 110 -1.54 4.89 31.17
CA TRP A 110 -1.25 5.23 32.57
C TRP A 110 -0.56 6.60 32.71
N PHE A 111 -0.73 7.48 31.71
CA PHE A 111 -0.50 8.93 31.77
C PHE A 111 -1.48 9.68 30.89
#